data_AF-A0A2W4KKR3-F1
#
_entry.id   AF-A0A2W4KKR3-F1
#
_cell.length_a   1.000
_cell.length_b   1.000
_cell.length_c   1.000
_cell.angle_alpha   90.00
_cell.angle_beta   90.00
_cell.angle_gamma   90.00
#
_symmetry.space_group_name_H-M   'P 1'
#
loop_
_entity.id
_entity.type
_entity.pdbx_description
1 polymer ?
#
loop_
_entity_poly.entity_id
_entity_poly.type
_entity_poly.pdbx_seq_one_letter_code
_entity_poly.pdbx_strand_id
1 'polypeptide(L)'
;MNPVLRLLLQAAVPVAALLLATVIGAGVVLLAGGNPGEVLGILISYNLSTPDSIASVLSRTVPLIFSGMAVALGFRAGLFNIGVEGQYLLAAFAASWTGVYLAGLPAVLHLPLVVLAAMAGGAIWAWLPGWLRVRRGGHQGVRNISLNFIAPAPPLGFFGEGFPDPPPEGGKTVCL
;
A
#
# COMPACT_ATOMS: atom_id res chain seq x y z
N MET A 1 -34.93 5.46 5.82
CA MET A 1 -34.19 4.28 5.30
C MET A 1 -33.57 3.56 6.48
N ASN A 2 -33.95 2.30 6.72
CA ASN A 2 -33.56 1.58 7.93
C ASN A 2 -32.04 1.36 7.97
N PRO A 3 -31.38 1.55 9.13
CA PRO A 3 -29.91 1.44 9.24
C PRO A 3 -29.40 0.04 8.86
N VAL A 4 -30.19 -1.00 9.15
CA VAL A 4 -29.90 -2.39 8.77
C VAL A 4 -29.87 -2.57 7.25
N LEU A 5 -30.83 -1.98 6.52
CA LEU A 5 -30.88 -2.07 5.06
C LEU A 5 -29.69 -1.37 4.41
N ARG A 6 -29.23 -0.23 4.95
CA ARG A 6 -28.01 0.45 4.49
C ARG A 6 -26.77 -0.42 4.68
N LEU A 7 -26.65 -1.08 5.84
CA LEU A 7 -25.50 -1.93 6.14
C LEU A 7 -25.46 -3.15 5.21
N LEU A 8 -26.61 -3.80 4.99
CA LEU A 8 -26.73 -4.93 4.07
C LEU A 8 -26.36 -4.54 2.64
N LEU A 9 -26.84 -3.39 2.16
CA LEU A 9 -26.49 -2.89 0.83
C LEU A 9 -25.00 -2.54 0.72
N GLN A 10 -24.39 -1.97 1.77
CA GLN A 10 -22.95 -1.63 1.78
C GLN A 10 -22.05 -2.87 1.79
N ALA A 11 -22.46 -3.95 2.46
CA ALA A 11 -21.74 -5.22 2.44
C ALA A 11 -21.99 -6.02 1.16
N ALA A 12 -23.15 -5.87 0.52
CA ALA A 12 -23.48 -6.57 -0.72
C ALA A 12 -22.56 -6.17 -1.88
N VAL A 13 -22.13 -4.91 -1.96
CA VAL A 13 -21.25 -4.42 -3.04
C VAL A 13 -19.90 -5.16 -3.10
N PRO A 14 -19.07 -5.22 -2.04
CA PRO A 14 -17.80 -5.93 -2.07
C PRO A 14 -17.98 -7.44 -2.24
N VAL A 15 -19.05 -8.03 -1.67
CA VAL A 15 -19.35 -9.46 -1.86
C VAL A 15 -19.70 -9.76 -3.31
N ALA A 16 -20.55 -8.95 -3.93
CA ALA A 16 -20.89 -9.09 -5.35
C ALA A 16 -19.64 -8.91 -6.25
N ALA A 17 -18.76 -7.95 -5.92
CA ALA A 17 -17.50 -7.76 -6.62
C ALA A 17 -16.58 -8.99 -6.52
N LEU A 18 -16.48 -9.60 -5.33
CA LEU A 18 -15.70 -10.82 -5.12
C LEU A 18 -16.25 -12.00 -5.92
N LEU A 19 -17.58 -12.19 -5.92
CA LEU A 19 -18.23 -13.25 -6.70
C LEU A 19 -18.00 -13.05 -8.19
N LEU A 20 -18.20 -11.83 -8.70
CA LEU A 20 -17.98 -11.51 -10.11
C LEU A 20 -16.52 -11.73 -10.52
N ALA A 21 -15.57 -11.27 -9.70
CA ALA A 21 -14.15 -11.48 -9.95
C ALA A 21 -13.80 -12.98 -9.99
N THR A 22 -14.38 -13.77 -9.10
CA THR A 22 -14.19 -15.23 -9.06
C THR A 22 -14.76 -15.90 -10.30
N VAL A 23 -15.95 -15.50 -10.76
CA VAL A 23 -16.58 -16.02 -11.98
C VAL A 23 -15.74 -15.68 -13.22
N ILE A 24 -15.27 -14.44 -13.34
CA ILE A 24 -14.41 -14.01 -14.45
C ILE A 24 -13.09 -14.79 -14.42
N GLY A 25 -12.44 -14.88 -13.25
CA GLY A 25 -11.20 -15.63 -13.08
C GLY A 25 -11.37 -17.11 -13.41
N ALA A 26 -12.47 -17.73 -12.97
CA ALA A 26 -12.80 -19.10 -13.32
C ALA A 26 -13.00 -19.28 -14.83
N GLY A 27 -13.66 -18.33 -15.50
CA GLY A 27 -13.79 -18.31 -16.96
C GLY A 27 -12.44 -18.30 -17.67
N VAL A 28 -11.49 -17.49 -17.21
CA VAL A 28 -10.12 -17.44 -17.77
C VAL A 28 -9.40 -18.77 -17.58
N VAL A 29 -9.52 -19.39 -16.40
CA VAL A 29 -8.91 -20.71 -16.13
C VAL A 29 -9.48 -21.80 -17.02
N LEU A 30 -10.80 -21.80 -17.26
CA LEU A 30 -11.45 -22.72 -18.18
C LEU A 30 -10.95 -22.54 -19.62
N LEU A 31 -10.80 -21.30 -20.08
CA LEU A 31 -10.26 -21.00 -21.41
C LEU A 31 -8.79 -21.43 -21.57
N ALA A 32 -8.03 -21.42 -20.47
CA ALA A 32 -6.66 -21.93 -20.43
C ALA A 32 -6.58 -23.47 -20.31
N GLY A 33 -7.71 -24.19 -20.26
CA GLY A 33 -7.77 -25.65 -20.16
C GLY A 33 -7.58 -26.21 -18.74
N GLY A 34 -7.58 -25.36 -17.71
CA GLY A 34 -7.47 -25.76 -16.31
C GLY A 34 -8.83 -25.94 -15.63
N ASN A 35 -8.85 -26.63 -14.48
CA ASN A 35 -10.02 -26.71 -13.62
C ASN A 35 -10.01 -25.54 -12.59
N PRO A 36 -10.99 -24.62 -12.61
CA PRO A 36 -11.03 -23.49 -11.68
C PRO A 36 -11.09 -23.90 -10.21
N GLY A 37 -11.77 -24.99 -9.89
CA GLY A 37 -11.89 -25.49 -8.52
C GLY A 37 -10.55 -25.97 -7.97
N GLU A 38 -9.76 -26.63 -8.80
CA GLU A 38 -8.42 -27.09 -8.44
C GLU A 38 -7.46 -25.91 -8.26
N VAL A 39 -7.47 -24.94 -9.19
CA VAL A 39 -6.66 -23.72 -9.09
C VAL A 39 -7.01 -22.94 -7.82
N LEU A 40 -8.30 -22.78 -7.51
CA LEU A 40 -8.74 -22.12 -6.28
C LEU A 40 -8.29 -22.89 -5.03
N GLY A 41 -8.39 -24.23 -5.06
CA GLY A 41 -7.91 -25.10 -3.98
C GLY A 41 -6.41 -24.98 -3.73
N ILE A 42 -5.60 -24.93 -4.78
CA ILE A 42 -4.15 -24.70 -4.71
C ILE A 42 -3.87 -23.31 -4.14
N LEU A 43 -4.55 -22.26 -4.60
CA LEU A 43 -4.36 -20.90 -4.08
C LEU A 43 -4.64 -20.83 -2.58
N ILE A 44 -5.75 -21.40 -2.11
CA ILE A 44 -6.12 -21.35 -0.69
C ILE A 44 -5.14 -22.16 0.15
N SER A 45 -4.87 -23.41 -0.24
CA SER A 45 -3.97 -24.28 0.52
C SER A 45 -2.54 -23.77 0.55
N TYR A 46 -2.02 -23.23 -0.56
CA TYR A 46 -0.68 -22.68 -0.64
C TYR A 46 -0.49 -21.48 0.30
N ASN A 47 -1.45 -20.55 0.29
CA ASN A 47 -1.39 -19.32 1.09
C ASN A 47 -1.63 -19.55 2.59
N LEU A 48 -2.27 -20.66 2.97
CA LEU A 48 -2.59 -20.99 4.37
C LEU A 48 -1.77 -22.15 4.97
N SER A 49 -0.87 -22.76 4.20
CA SER A 49 -0.14 -23.97 4.63
C SER A 49 0.96 -23.71 5.65
N THR A 50 1.70 -22.61 5.50
CA THR A 50 2.95 -22.35 6.24
C THR A 50 2.90 -20.98 6.92
N PRO A 51 3.51 -20.81 8.11
CA PRO A 51 3.59 -19.50 8.77
C PRO A 51 4.15 -18.40 7.85
N ASP A 52 5.14 -18.72 7.01
CA ASP A 52 5.73 -17.78 6.06
C ASP A 52 4.73 -17.36 4.96
N SER A 53 3.94 -18.30 4.43
CA SER A 53 2.88 -18.00 3.47
C SER A 53 1.84 -17.05 4.08
N ILE A 54 1.41 -17.34 5.31
CA ILE A 54 0.46 -16.50 6.03
C ILE A 54 1.04 -15.10 6.29
N ALA A 55 2.31 -15.03 6.71
CA ALA A 55 3.01 -13.76 6.89
C ALA A 55 3.11 -12.97 5.58
N SER A 56 3.32 -13.65 4.45
CA SER A 56 3.38 -13.01 3.12
C SER A 56 2.03 -12.44 2.68
N VAL A 57 0.94 -13.15 2.96
CA VAL A 57 -0.43 -12.67 2.71
C VAL A 57 -0.71 -11.46 3.58
N LEU A 58 -0.47 -11.55 4.89
CA LEU A 58 -0.68 -10.44 5.83
C LEU A 58 0.15 -9.21 5.44
N SER A 59 1.41 -9.40 5.06
CA SER A 59 2.30 -8.30 4.65
C SER A 59 1.79 -7.53 3.43
N ARG A 60 0.99 -8.17 2.56
CA ARG A 60 0.36 -7.54 1.40
C ARG A 60 -1.02 -6.99 1.71
N THR A 61 -1.82 -7.73 2.48
CA THR A 61 -3.20 -7.37 2.80
C THR A 61 -3.29 -6.23 3.81
N VAL A 62 -2.41 -6.20 4.81
CA VAL A 62 -2.41 -5.18 5.87
C VAL A 62 -2.29 -3.77 5.26
N PRO A 63 -1.29 -3.45 4.41
CA PRO A 63 -1.22 -2.14 3.76
C PRO A 63 -2.48 -1.79 2.97
N LEU A 64 -3.11 -2.74 2.28
CA LEU A 64 -4.32 -2.51 1.49
C LEU A 64 -5.52 -2.15 2.39
N ILE A 65 -5.71 -2.87 3.50
CA ILE A 65 -6.79 -2.59 4.46
C ILE A 65 -6.57 -1.21 5.09
N PHE A 66 -5.37 -0.93 5.59
CA PHE A 66 -5.05 0.36 6.20
C PHE A 66 -5.14 1.52 5.20
N SER A 67 -4.72 1.31 3.94
CA SER A 67 -4.87 2.31 2.89
C SER A 67 -6.34 2.60 2.61
N GLY A 68 -7.17 1.57 2.47
CA GLY A 68 -8.62 1.73 2.31
C GLY A 68 -9.27 2.49 3.48
N MET A 69 -8.87 2.18 4.72
CA MET A 69 -9.33 2.90 5.92
C MET A 69 -8.87 4.37 5.92
N ALA A 70 -7.63 4.66 5.53
CA ALA A 70 -7.10 6.02 5.45
C ALA A 70 -7.85 6.87 4.41
N VAL A 71 -8.16 6.28 3.24
CA VAL A 71 -8.97 6.93 2.20
C VAL A 71 -10.40 7.18 2.71
N ALA A 72 -11.03 6.18 3.34
CA ALA A 72 -12.38 6.30 3.88
C ALA A 72 -12.49 7.40 4.95
N LEU A 73 -11.47 7.54 5.81
CA LEU A 73 -11.39 8.62 6.79
C LEU A 73 -11.23 9.99 6.13
N GLY A 74 -10.40 10.10 5.09
CA GLY A 74 -10.26 11.32 4.29
C GLY A 74 -11.58 11.75 3.64
N PHE A 75 -12.32 10.80 3.07
CA PHE A 75 -13.64 11.06 2.50
C PHE A 75 -14.64 11.56 3.53
N ARG A 76 -14.61 11.04 4.76
CA ARG A 76 -15.44 11.54 5.86
C ARG A 76 -15.14 12.99 6.22
N ALA A 77 -13.90 13.44 6.04
CA ALA A 77 -13.48 14.83 6.24
C ALA A 77 -13.69 15.72 4.99
N GLY A 78 -14.29 15.20 3.91
CA GLY A 78 -14.45 15.94 2.65
C GLY A 78 -13.13 16.15 1.88
N LEU A 79 -12.11 15.35 2.17
CA LEU A 79 -10.79 15.39 1.54
C LEU A 79 -10.62 14.23 0.56
N PHE A 80 -10.34 14.53 -0.70
CA PHE A 80 -10.10 13.51 -1.73
C PHE A 80 -8.64 13.01 -1.65
N ASN A 81 -8.38 12.04 -0.78
CA ASN A 81 -7.05 11.52 -0.52
C ASN A 81 -6.69 10.35 -1.45
N ILE A 82 -6.18 10.63 -2.66
CA ILE A 82 -5.61 9.61 -3.57
C ILE A 82 -4.09 9.41 -3.33
N GLY A 83 -3.47 10.27 -2.50
CA GLY A 83 -2.02 10.30 -2.28
C GLY A 83 -1.50 9.24 -1.31
N VAL A 84 -2.28 8.19 -1.05
CA VAL A 84 -1.99 7.20 0.00
C VAL A 84 -0.77 6.35 -0.35
N GLU A 85 -0.54 6.10 -1.64
CA GLU A 85 0.64 5.39 -2.12
C GLU A 85 1.94 6.09 -1.71
N GLY A 86 2.05 7.40 -1.93
CA GLY A 86 3.21 8.17 -1.50
C GLY A 86 3.34 8.24 0.02
N GLN A 87 2.22 8.38 0.75
CA GLN A 87 2.22 8.37 2.21
C GLN A 87 2.74 7.04 2.77
N TYR A 88 2.34 5.93 2.16
CA TYR A 88 2.80 4.59 2.50
C TYR A 88 4.30 4.42 2.22
N LEU A 89 4.77 4.88 1.05
CA LEU A 89 6.19 4.81 0.66
C LEU A 89 7.10 5.54 1.66
N LEU A 90 6.73 6.76 2.05
CA LEU A 90 7.51 7.54 3.03
C LEU A 90 7.39 6.97 4.45
N ALA A 91 6.24 6.42 4.83
CA ALA A 91 6.09 5.73 6.10
C ALA A 91 6.98 4.46 6.16
N ALA A 92 7.00 3.66 5.09
CA ALA A 92 7.85 2.48 4.97
C ALA A 92 9.34 2.85 4.99
N PHE A 93 9.72 3.93 4.32
CA PHE A 93 11.09 4.45 4.36
C PHE A 93 11.50 4.85 5.79
N ALA A 94 10.67 5.64 6.49
CA ALA A 94 10.94 6.05 7.86
C ALA A 94 11.01 4.86 8.83
N ALA A 95 10.15 3.85 8.64
CA ALA A 95 10.17 2.61 9.41
C ALA A 95 11.49 1.84 9.18
N SER A 96 11.87 1.64 7.92
CA SER A 96 13.10 0.92 7.54
C SER A 96 14.35 1.65 8.01
N TRP A 97 14.40 2.98 7.83
CA TRP A 97 15.50 3.81 8.35
C TRP A 97 15.69 3.60 9.85
N THR A 98 14.60 3.77 10.61
CA THR A 98 14.61 3.66 12.07
C THR A 98 15.00 2.25 12.51
N GLY A 99 14.45 1.23 11.85
CA GLY A 99 14.73 -0.17 12.15
C GLY A 99 16.17 -0.61 11.88
N VAL A 100 16.83 0.02 10.91
CA VAL A 100 18.24 -0.27 10.56
C VAL A 100 19.20 0.56 11.42
N TYR A 101 18.98 1.86 11.54
CA TYR A 101 19.95 2.78 12.16
C TYR A 101 19.81 2.90 13.68
N LEU A 102 18.64 2.62 14.27
CA LEU A 102 18.46 2.61 15.72
C LEU A 102 18.53 1.18 16.30
N ALA A 103 19.41 0.36 15.73
CA ALA A 103 19.67 -1.00 16.19
C ALA A 103 20.29 -1.00 17.61
N GLY A 104 20.02 -2.07 18.36
CA GLY A 104 20.59 -2.30 19.70
C GLY A 104 19.65 -2.01 20.88
N LEU A 105 18.44 -1.50 20.62
CA LEU A 105 17.41 -1.37 21.67
C LEU A 105 16.69 -2.72 21.91
N PRO A 106 16.18 -2.95 23.15
CA PRO A 106 15.28 -4.08 23.41
C PRO A 106 14.07 -4.04 22.49
N ALA A 107 13.62 -5.22 22.02
CA ALA A 107 12.50 -5.34 21.07
C ALA A 107 11.24 -4.57 21.51
N VAL A 108 10.98 -4.53 22.82
CA VAL A 108 9.83 -3.83 23.41
C VAL A 108 9.85 -2.31 23.16
N LEU A 109 11.04 -1.69 23.10
CA LEU A 109 11.20 -0.26 22.82
C LEU A 109 11.43 0.01 21.33
N HIS A 110 12.10 -0.92 20.64
CA HIS A 110 12.40 -0.77 19.23
C HIS A 110 11.12 -0.81 18.37
N LEU A 111 10.19 -1.72 18.66
CA LEU A 111 8.96 -1.87 17.87
C LEU A 111 8.07 -0.60 17.90
N PRO A 112 7.73 -0.02 19.06
CA PRO A 112 6.94 1.21 19.12
C PRO A 112 7.64 2.39 18.47
N LEU A 113 8.97 2.48 18.61
CA LEU A 113 9.76 3.56 18.00
C LEU A 113 9.68 3.53 16.47
N VAL A 114 9.82 2.33 15.87
CA VAL A 114 9.67 2.14 14.43
C VAL A 114 8.26 2.50 13.97
N VAL A 115 7.23 2.10 14.71
CA VAL A 115 5.84 2.46 14.39
C VAL A 115 5.62 3.98 14.47
N LEU A 116 6.13 4.64 15.50
CA LEU A 116 6.02 6.10 15.65
C LEU A 116 6.77 6.84 14.53
N ALA A 117 7.95 6.37 14.13
CA ALA A 117 8.69 6.92 13.00
C ALA A 117 7.92 6.74 11.68
N ALA A 118 7.31 5.57 11.46
CA ALA A 118 6.46 5.32 10.29
C ALA A 118 5.26 6.27 10.25
N MET A 119 4.58 6.45 11.39
CA MET A 119 3.47 7.39 11.54
C MET A 119 3.91 8.82 11.25
N ALA A 120 5.06 9.24 11.77
CA ALA A 120 5.62 10.56 11.52
C ALA A 120 5.97 10.77 10.03
N GLY A 121 6.63 9.79 9.40
CA GLY A 121 6.98 9.85 7.97
C GLY A 121 5.75 9.97 7.08
N GLY A 122 4.73 9.14 7.30
CA GLY A 122 3.46 9.23 6.59
C GLY A 122 2.71 10.54 6.84
N ALA A 123 2.71 11.03 8.08
CA ALA A 123 2.05 12.29 8.45
C ALA A 123 2.73 13.51 7.81
N ILE A 124 4.06 13.55 7.78
CA ILE A 124 4.84 14.61 7.11
C ILE A 124 4.51 14.64 5.62
N TRP A 125 4.46 13.46 4.98
CA TRP A 125 4.12 13.39 3.56
C TRP A 125 2.65 13.77 3.28
N ALA A 126 1.72 13.34 4.13
CA ALA A 126 0.30 13.72 4.03
C ALA A 126 0.06 15.21 4.27
N TRP A 127 0.87 15.83 5.13
CA TRP A 127 0.78 17.25 5.44
C TRP A 127 1.13 18.13 4.22
N LEU A 128 2.11 17.72 3.41
CA LEU A 128 2.59 18.51 2.26
C LEU A 128 1.49 18.89 1.24
N PRO A 129 0.69 17.97 0.66
CA PRO A 129 -0.41 18.32 -0.24
C PRO A 129 -1.52 19.10 0.47
N GLY A 130 -1.76 18.83 1.75
CA GLY A 130 -2.74 19.55 2.56
C GLY A 130 -2.34 21.01 2.76
N TRP A 131 -1.07 21.25 3.07
CA TRP A 131 -0.50 22.59 3.20
C TRP A 131 -0.51 23.34 1.86
N LEU A 132 -0.13 22.68 0.77
CA LEU A 132 -0.20 23.26 -0.58
C LEU A 132 -1.64 23.59 -1.00
N ARG A 133 -2.65 22.86 -0.49
CA ARG A 133 -4.07 23.19 -0.67
C ARG A 133 -4.45 24.52 -0.07
N VAL A 134 -4.06 24.74 1.18
CA VAL A 134 -4.37 25.98 1.87
C VAL A 134 -3.62 27.15 1.24
N ARG A 135 -2.36 26.95 0.83
CA ARG A 135 -1.50 28.03 0.30
C ARG A 135 -1.77 28.41 -1.15
N ARG A 136 -1.98 27.45 -2.04
CA ARG A 136 -2.06 27.69 -3.50
C ARG A 136 -3.45 27.52 -4.10
N GLY A 137 -4.46 27.13 -3.30
CA GLY A 137 -5.82 26.88 -3.78
C GLY A 137 -5.91 25.68 -4.74
N GLY A 138 -7.11 25.32 -5.20
CA GLY A 138 -7.31 24.23 -6.17
C GLY A 138 -7.56 22.84 -5.58
N HIS A 139 -7.80 21.86 -6.46
CA HIS A 139 -8.31 20.53 -6.09
C HIS A 139 -7.25 19.68 -5.36
N GLN A 140 -7.61 19.09 -4.22
CA GLN A 140 -6.67 18.30 -3.39
C GLN A 140 -6.19 17.03 -4.08
N GLY A 141 -7.09 16.35 -4.81
CA GLY A 141 -6.76 15.11 -5.52
C GLY A 141 -5.61 15.26 -6.50
N VAL A 142 -5.57 16.37 -7.26
CA VAL A 142 -4.53 16.62 -8.27
C VAL A 142 -3.14 16.76 -7.63
N ARG A 143 -3.02 17.50 -6.53
CA ARG A 143 -1.74 17.61 -5.81
C ARG A 143 -1.29 16.29 -5.21
N ASN A 144 -2.24 15.54 -4.64
CA ASN A 144 -1.96 14.24 -4.05
C ASN A 144 -1.38 13.27 -5.09
N ILE A 145 -1.99 13.17 -6.28
CA ILE A 145 -1.47 12.29 -7.33
C ILE A 145 -0.13 12.79 -7.89
N SER A 146 0.05 14.10 -8.06
CA SER A 146 1.34 14.66 -8.50
C SER A 146 2.45 14.36 -7.50
N LEU A 147 2.17 14.44 -6.20
CA LEU A 147 3.15 14.11 -5.16
C LEU A 147 3.43 12.61 -5.05
N ASN A 148 2.53 11.72 -5.44
CA ASN A 148 2.85 10.28 -5.51
C ASN A 148 4.01 10.02 -6.48
N PHE A 149 4.12 10.75 -7.60
CA PHE A 149 5.26 10.60 -8.52
C PHE A 149 6.59 11.11 -7.93
N ILE A 150 6.54 12.01 -6.95
CA ILE A 150 7.73 12.57 -6.28
C ILE A 150 8.09 11.74 -5.03
N ALA A 151 7.16 10.98 -4.49
CA ALA A 151 7.34 10.18 -3.27
C ALA A 151 8.50 9.17 -3.31
N PRO A 152 8.85 8.55 -4.44
CA PRO A 152 10.03 7.69 -4.51
C PRO A 152 11.36 8.43 -4.40
N ALA A 153 11.40 9.75 -4.64
CA ALA A 153 12.66 10.48 -4.72
C ALA A 153 13.47 10.49 -3.41
N PRO A 154 12.90 10.73 -2.21
CA PRO A 154 13.67 10.69 -0.97
C PRO A 154 14.26 9.30 -0.64
N PRO A 155 13.49 8.19 -0.72
CA PRO A 155 14.05 6.85 -0.57
C PRO A 155 15.15 6.54 -1.61
N LEU A 156 14.91 6.86 -2.88
CA LEU A 156 15.88 6.59 -3.94
C LEU A 156 17.14 7.43 -3.80
N GLY A 157 17.05 8.70 -3.43
CA GLY A 157 18.23 9.53 -3.16
C GLY A 157 19.04 8.97 -1.99
N PHE A 158 18.38 8.40 -0.98
CA PHE A 158 19.08 7.77 0.12
C PHE A 158 19.78 6.45 -0.26
N PHE A 159 19.09 5.58 -1.01
CA PHE A 159 19.66 4.27 -1.40
C PHE A 159 20.62 4.36 -2.61
N GLY A 160 20.40 5.30 -3.52
CA GLY A 160 21.19 5.49 -4.74
C GLY A 160 22.59 6.04 -4.47
N GLU A 161 22.79 6.82 -3.40
CA GLU A 161 24.14 7.22 -2.95
C GLU A 161 24.90 6.06 -2.26
N GLY A 162 24.20 4.98 -1.87
CA GLY A 162 24.75 3.86 -1.09
C GLY A 162 25.01 2.57 -1.88
N PHE A 163 24.44 2.41 -3.07
CA PHE A 163 24.68 1.28 -3.97
C PHE A 163 25.34 1.79 -5.26
N PRO A 164 26.65 1.59 -5.44
CA PRO A 164 27.28 1.83 -6.73
C PRO A 164 26.57 0.98 -7.78
N ASP A 165 26.19 1.58 -8.91
CA ASP A 165 25.68 0.83 -10.04
C ASP A 165 26.65 -0.33 -10.33
N PRO A 166 26.16 -1.58 -10.46
CA PRO A 166 27.01 -2.65 -10.94
C PRO A 166 27.63 -2.19 -12.29
N PRO A 167 28.93 -2.45 -12.51
CA PRO A 167 29.60 -1.98 -13.72
C PRO A 167 28.78 -2.40 -14.94
N PRO A 168 28.57 -1.50 -15.91
CA PRO A 168 27.60 -1.71 -16.98
C PRO A 168 27.97 -2.97 -17.76
N GLU A 169 27.16 -4.02 -17.62
CA GLU A 169 27.19 -5.15 -18.54
C GLU A 169 26.59 -4.66 -19.88
N GLY A 170 27.46 -4.19 -20.77
CA GLY A 170 27.09 -3.93 -22.15
C GLY A 170 26.12 -2.76 -22.36
N GLY A 171 26.60 -1.54 -22.10
CA GLY A 171 26.33 -0.41 -23.00
C GLY A 171 24.89 0.04 -23.23
N LYS A 172 23.98 -0.06 -22.25
CA LYS A 172 22.72 0.71 -22.25
C LYS A 172 22.35 1.14 -20.83
N THR A 173 22.77 2.35 -20.46
CA THR A 173 22.23 3.09 -19.31
C THR A 173 20.75 3.35 -19.58
N VAL A 174 19.87 2.58 -18.93
CA VAL A 174 18.44 2.86 -18.93
C VAL A 174 18.20 3.93 -17.87
N CYS A 175 18.22 5.20 -18.30
CA CYS A 175 17.61 6.27 -17.54
C CYS A 175 16.09 6.12 -17.65
N LEU A 176 15.45 5.61 -16.60
CA LEU A 176 14.01 5.75 -16.36
C LEU A 176 13.81 6.28 -14.94
#